data_AF-A0A7I9ZMI4-F1
#
_entry.id   AF-A0A7I9ZMI4-F1
#
_cell.length_a   1.000
_cell.length_b   1.000
_cell.length_c   1.000
_cell.angle_alpha   90.00
_cell.angle_beta   90.00
_cell.angle_gamma   90.00
#
_symmetry.space_group_name_H-M   'P 1'
#
loop_
_entity.id
_entity.type
_entity.pdbx_description
1 polymer ?
#
loop_
_entity_poly.entity_id
_entity_poly.type
_entity_poly.pdbx_seq_one_letter_code
_entity_poly.pdbx_strand_id
1 'polypeptide(L)'
;MPPAQAISTLARAAATEHHEYWPCSISLFDDELIDHTRLHGHRQVTDAYLLALATSNGGRFVTLDQSISVGAVRHADPEHLVVI
;
A
#
# COMPACT_ATOMS: atom_id res chain seq x y z
N MET A 1 16.03 5.54 -14.05
CA MET A 1 14.90 5.60 -15.00
C MET A 1 14.21 6.95 -14.85
N PRO A 2 14.00 7.72 -15.93
CA PRO A 2 13.23 8.96 -15.88
C PRO A 2 11.75 8.70 -15.54
N PRO A 3 11.04 9.59 -14.82
CA PRO A 3 9.63 9.39 -14.46
C PRO A 3 8.70 9.09 -15.64
N ALA A 4 8.90 9.76 -16.79
CA ALA A 4 8.10 9.51 -17.99
C ALA A 4 8.22 8.06 -18.50
N GLN A 5 9.43 7.49 -18.42
CA GLN A 5 9.67 6.09 -18.81
C GLN A 5 9.04 5.12 -17.80
N ALA A 6 9.06 5.47 -16.51
CA ALA A 6 8.39 4.70 -15.46
C ALA A 6 6.88 4.62 -15.69
N ILE A 7 6.25 5.77 -15.97
CA ILE A 7 4.82 5.87 -16.25
C ILE A 7 4.44 5.04 -17.48
N SER A 8 5.21 5.12 -18.57
CA SER A 8 4.97 4.31 -19.77
C SER A 8 5.07 2.81 -19.49
N THR A 9 6.04 2.40 -18.69
CA THR A 9 6.22 0.99 -18.28
C THR A 9 5.04 0.52 -17.42
N LEU A 10 4.63 1.34 -16.45
CA LEU A 10 3.50 1.05 -15.57
C LEU A 10 2.18 0.94 -16.34
N ALA A 11 1.93 1.86 -17.28
CA ALA A 11 0.73 1.85 -18.12
C ALA A 11 0.61 0.54 -18.91
N ARG A 12 1.72 0.02 -19.43
CA ARG A 12 1.73 -1.28 -20.14
C ARG A 12 1.45 -2.45 -19.20
N ALA A 13 2.01 -2.44 -17.99
CA ALA A 13 1.73 -3.49 -16.99
C ALA A 13 0.25 -3.48 -16.56
N ALA A 14 -0.31 -2.29 -16.37
CA ALA A 14 -1.71 -2.10 -15.96
C ALA A 14 -2.74 -2.46 -17.05
N ALA A 15 -2.31 -2.60 -18.31
CA ALA A 15 -3.18 -2.95 -19.44
C ALA A 15 -3.36 -4.47 -19.64
N THR A 16 -2.76 -5.30 -18.78
CA THR A 16 -2.88 -6.76 -18.86
C THR A 16 -4.10 -7.27 -18.09
N GLU A 17 -4.55 -8.50 -18.37
CA GLU A 17 -5.61 -9.16 -17.61
C GLU A 17 -5.22 -9.48 -16.16
N HIS A 18 -3.93 -9.40 -15.84
CA HIS A 18 -3.38 -9.65 -14.50
C HIS A 18 -3.42 -8.42 -13.59
N HIS A 19 -3.98 -7.30 -14.07
CA HIS A 19 -4.09 -6.06 -13.31
C HIS A 19 -5.55 -5.71 -13.03
N GLU A 20 -5.83 -5.45 -11.77
CA GLU A 20 -7.08 -4.86 -11.32
C GLU A 20 -6.79 -3.52 -10.62
N TYR A 21 -7.61 -2.51 -10.88
CA TYR A 21 -7.52 -1.23 -10.18
C TYR A 21 -8.41 -1.24 -8.95
N TRP A 22 -7.83 -1.03 -7.78
CA TRP A 22 -8.58 -0.79 -6.54
C TRP A 22 -8.73 0.71 -6.29
N PRO A 23 -9.96 1.22 -6.15
CA PRO A 23 -10.18 2.61 -5.78
C PRO A 23 -9.77 2.85 -4.34
N CYS A 24 -9.63 4.12 -3.97
CA CYS A 24 -9.47 4.51 -2.57
C CYS A 24 -10.77 4.28 -1.78
N SER A 25 -11.02 3.03 -1.36
CA SER A 25 -12.30 2.58 -0.80
C SER A 25 -12.34 2.54 0.73
N ILE A 26 -11.18 2.63 1.40
CA ILE A 26 -11.08 2.71 2.86
C ILE A 26 -10.83 4.14 3.33
N SER A 27 -11.11 4.41 4.60
CA SER A 27 -10.85 5.69 5.24
C SER A 27 -9.57 5.63 6.08
N LEU A 28 -8.72 6.65 5.95
CA LEU A 28 -7.59 6.84 6.87
C LEU A 28 -8.04 7.11 8.32
N PHE A 29 -9.26 7.61 8.50
CA PHE A 29 -9.80 7.97 9.81
C PHE A 29 -10.44 6.78 10.54
N ASP A 30 -10.50 5.62 9.89
CA ASP A 30 -11.00 4.40 10.49
C ASP A 30 -9.95 3.85 11.46
N ASP A 31 -10.21 4.01 12.76
CA ASP A 31 -9.33 3.58 13.84
C ASP A 31 -9.35 2.06 14.05
N GLU A 32 -10.33 1.34 13.49
CA GLU A 32 -10.37 -0.12 13.43
C GLU A 32 -9.48 -0.68 12.30
N LEU A 33 -9.09 0.15 11.32
CA LEU A 33 -8.14 -0.24 10.26
C LEU A 33 -6.73 0.29 10.52
N ILE A 34 -6.58 1.49 11.06
CA ILE A 34 -5.28 2.16 11.20
C ILE A 34 -5.06 2.67 12.61
N ASP A 35 -3.97 2.24 13.24
CA ASP A 35 -3.53 2.76 14.53
C ASP A 35 -2.77 4.07 14.34
N HIS A 36 -3.48 5.20 14.48
CA HIS A 36 -2.89 6.54 14.31
C HIS A 36 -1.76 6.83 15.29
N THR A 37 -1.71 6.15 16.45
CA THR A 37 -0.64 6.35 17.45
C THR A 37 0.72 5.85 16.96
N ARG A 38 0.72 5.00 15.92
CA ARG A 38 1.91 4.42 15.29
C ARG A 38 2.31 5.15 14.00
N LEU A 39 1.56 6.18 13.61
CA LEU A 39 1.92 7.09 12.53
C LEU A 39 2.74 8.25 13.09
N HIS A 40 4.06 8.10 13.06
CA HIS A 40 5.04 9.04 13.62
C HIS A 40 5.44 10.16 12.65
N GLY A 41 5.07 10.08 11.37
CA GLY A 41 5.36 11.14 10.42
C GLY A 41 4.57 11.06 9.13
N HIS A 42 4.48 12.20 8.43
CA HIS A 42 3.70 12.34 7.20
C HIS A 42 4.08 11.35 6.10
N ARG A 43 5.33 10.84 6.10
CA ARG A 43 5.81 9.85 5.13
C ARG A 43 5.10 8.50 5.26
N GLN A 44 4.67 8.14 6.48
CA GLN A 44 4.05 6.84 6.75
C GLN A 44 2.57 6.78 6.40
N VAL A 45 1.93 7.93 6.14
CA VAL A 45 0.49 8.00 5.91
C VAL A 45 0.09 7.25 4.64
N THR A 46 0.79 7.48 3.53
CA THR A 46 0.52 6.78 2.27
C THR A 46 0.81 5.30 2.37
N ASP A 47 1.89 4.90 3.02
CA ASP A 47 2.27 3.49 3.15
C ASP A 47 1.28 2.72 4.04
N ALA A 48 0.86 3.32 5.15
CA ALA A 48 -0.18 2.75 6.01
C ALA A 48 -1.50 2.62 5.26
N TYR A 49 -1.87 3.62 4.45
CA TYR A 49 -3.04 3.54 3.59
C TYR A 49 -2.97 2.38 2.60
N LEU A 50 -1.86 2.26 1.86
CA LEU A 50 -1.69 1.22 0.84
C LEU A 50 -1.66 -0.19 1.46
N LEU A 51 -1.02 -0.34 2.63
CA LEU A 51 -1.03 -1.60 3.37
C LEU A 51 -2.43 -1.95 3.88
N ALA A 52 -3.17 -0.98 4.43
CA ALA A 52 -4.55 -1.19 4.87
C ALA A 52 -5.49 -1.52 3.70
N LEU A 53 -5.31 -0.86 2.55
CA LEU A 53 -6.09 -1.14 1.35
C LEU A 53 -5.81 -2.55 0.84
N ALA A 54 -4.54 -2.97 0.77
CA ALA A 54 -4.18 -4.33 0.39
C ALA A 54 -4.78 -5.37 1.35
N THR A 55 -4.62 -5.16 2.65
CA THR A 55 -5.15 -6.03 3.71
C THR A 55 -6.68 -6.17 3.60
N SER A 56 -7.38 -5.06 3.39
CA SER A 56 -8.86 -5.03 3.28
C SER A 56 -9.37 -5.78 2.03
N ASN A 57 -8.56 -5.88 0.99
CA ASN A 57 -8.87 -6.64 -0.23
C ASN A 57 -8.30 -8.07 -0.20
N GLY A 58 -7.72 -8.53 0.92
CA GLY A 58 -7.08 -9.84 1.04
C GLY A 58 -5.81 -9.99 0.18
N GLY A 59 -5.20 -8.87 -0.20
CA GLY A 59 -3.99 -8.80 -1.01
C GLY A 59 -2.72 -8.53 -0.20
N ARG A 60 -1.62 -8.29 -0.91
CA ARG A 60 -0.31 -7.98 -0.33
C ARG A 60 0.20 -6.67 -0.91
N PHE A 61 0.69 -5.77 -0.06
CA PHE A 61 1.36 -4.57 -0.49
C PHE A 61 2.83 -4.87 -0.82
N VAL A 62 3.19 -4.76 -2.10
CA VAL A 62 4.55 -4.97 -2.59
C VAL A 62 5.25 -3.61 -2.77
N THR A 63 6.43 -3.45 -2.19
CA THR A 63 7.15 -2.17 -2.16
C THR A 63 8.67 -2.37 -2.30
N LEU A 64 9.36 -1.32 -2.75
CA LEU A 64 10.82 -1.22 -2.75
C LEU A 64 11.35 -0.51 -1.48
N ASP A 65 10.45 0.03 -0.66
CA ASP A 65 10.80 0.78 0.54
C ASP A 65 10.92 -0.15 1.75
N GLN A 66 12.15 -0.28 2.27
CA GLN A 66 12.47 -1.10 3.44
C GLN A 66 12.05 -0.47 4.77
N SER A 67 11.61 0.79 4.78
CA SER A 67 11.24 1.52 5.99
C SER A 67 9.79 1.29 6.44
N ILE A 68 8.98 0.63 5.61
CA ILE A 68 7.57 0.38 5.89
C ILE A 68 7.43 -0.69 6.97
N SER A 69 6.68 -0.35 8.02
CA SER A 69 6.38 -1.26 9.13
C SER A 69 4.90 -1.63 9.12
N VAL A 70 4.62 -2.92 9.32
CA VAL A 70 3.25 -3.48 9.38
C VAL A 70 2.48 -2.96 10.60
N GLY A 71 3.19 -2.50 11.64
CA GLY A 71 2.59 -2.25 12.94
C GLY A 71 1.51 -1.15 12.99
N ALA A 72 1.44 -0.26 12.00
CA ALA A 72 0.44 0.83 11.98
C ALA A 72 -0.93 0.40 11.44
N VAL A 73 -1.04 -0.78 10.81
CA VAL A 73 -2.28 -1.27 10.21
C VAL A 73 -2.82 -2.43 11.04
N ARG A 74 -4.07 -2.31 11.48
CA ARG A 74 -4.76 -3.39 12.18
C ARG A 74 -5.10 -4.49 11.19
N HIS A 75 -5.09 -5.74 11.65
CA HIS A 75 -5.32 -6.93 10.82
C HIS A 75 -4.26 -7.18 9.72
N ALA A 76 -3.21 -6.34 9.64
CA ALA A 76 -2.07 -6.62 8.79
C ALA A 76 -1.07 -7.53 9.52
N ASP A 77 -0.72 -8.64 8.89
CA ASP A 77 0.32 -9.56 9.31
C ASP A 77 1.54 -9.43 8.39
N PRO A 78 2.71 -9.99 8.76
CA PRO A 78 3.91 -9.93 7.91
C PRO A 78 3.71 -10.45 6.48
N GLU A 79 2.72 -11.31 6.25
CA GLU A 79 2.38 -11.77 4.91
C GLU A 79 1.78 -10.68 4.02
N HIS A 80 1.11 -9.67 4.58
CA HIS A 80 0.49 -8.58 3.82
C HIS A 80 1.50 -7.53 3.33
N LEU A 81 2.77 -7.59 3.72
CA LEU A 81 3.83 -6.71 3.23
C LEU A 81 4.94 -7.53 2.55
N VAL A 82 5.32 -7.13 1.34
CA VAL A 82 6.44 -7.72 0.60
C VAL A 82 7.40 -6.62 0.20
N VAL A 83 8.64 -6.73 0.63
CA VAL A 83 9.71 -5.82 0.21
C VAL A 83 10.57 -6.54 -0.82
N ILE A 84 10.77 -5.93 -1.99
CA ILE A 84 11.56 -6.46 -3.12
C ILE A 84 12.77 -5.60 -3.45
#